data_AF-A0A094JJM1-F1
#
_entry.id   AF-A0A094JJM1-F1
#
_cell.length_a   1.000
_cell.length_b   1.000
_cell.length_c   1.000
_cell.angle_alpha   90.00
_cell.angle_beta   90.00
_cell.angle_gamma   90.00
#
_symmetry.space_group_name_H-M   'P 1'
#
loop_
_entity.id
_entity.type
_entity.pdbx_description
1 polymer ?
#
loop_
_entity_poly.entity_id
_entity_poly.type
_entity_poly.pdbx_seq_one_letter_code
_entity_poly.pdbx_strand_id
1 'polypeptide(L)'
;MSHNPVSHIRIGKHKLIEYEVAKEQCSALGRAGRELHKLLQLFDADRQQGFQQFPEQQHLQRLTEAAMALMMTREYLGFQHENLAWIVQEFNLPEAVAAGLDIAKPEGYLGRSGR
;
A
#
# COMPACT_ATOMS: atom_id res chain seq x y z
N MET A 1 2.14 -47.69 21.41
CA MET A 1 2.03 -46.60 20.42
C MET A 1 2.65 -45.35 21.03
N SER A 2 3.85 -44.97 20.59
CA SER A 2 4.58 -43.82 21.14
C SER A 2 4.06 -42.54 20.48
N HIS A 3 3.22 -41.78 21.20
CA HIS A 3 2.88 -40.41 20.80
C HIS A 3 4.15 -39.58 20.91
N ASN A 4 4.67 -39.10 19.78
CA ASN A 4 5.88 -38.29 19.75
C ASN A 4 5.51 -36.81 20.03
N PRO A 5 5.70 -36.27 21.25
CA PRO A 5 5.27 -34.92 21.63
C PRO A 5 6.02 -33.81 20.88
N VAL A 6 7.14 -34.15 20.23
CA VAL A 6 8.02 -33.23 19.52
C VAL A 6 7.37 -32.65 18.26
N SER A 7 6.47 -33.39 17.60
CA SER A 7 5.76 -32.89 16.41
C SER A 7 4.75 -31.78 16.78
N HIS A 8 4.03 -31.93 17.90
CA HIS A 8 3.04 -30.94 18.36
C HIS A 8 3.67 -29.62 18.77
N ILE A 9 4.85 -29.64 19.41
CA ILE A 9 5.60 -28.42 19.78
C ILE A 9 6.11 -27.70 18.52
N ARG A 10 6.59 -28.44 17.52
CA ARG A 10 7.04 -27.85 16.24
C ARG A 10 5.87 -27.21 15.47
N ILE A 11 4.72 -27.88 15.42
CA ILE A 11 3.51 -27.35 14.76
C ILE A 11 2.97 -26.11 15.48
N GLY A 12 2.98 -26.09 16.82
CA GLY A 12 2.54 -24.91 17.61
C GLY A 12 3.43 -23.68 17.39
N LYS A 13 4.75 -23.86 17.35
CA LYS A 13 5.70 -22.77 17.05
C LYS A 13 5.58 -22.27 15.60
N HIS A 14 5.33 -23.18 14.66
CA HIS A 14 5.14 -22.82 13.25
C HIS A 14 3.89 -21.95 13.06
N LYS A 15 2.75 -22.35 13.65
CA LYS A 15 1.50 -21.56 13.61
C LYS A 15 1.64 -20.18 14.26
N LEU A 16 2.43 -20.07 15.32
CA LEU A 16 2.71 -18.78 15.97
C LEU A 16 3.47 -17.84 15.03
N ILE A 17 4.49 -18.35 14.34
CA ILE A 17 5.28 -17.56 13.37
C ILE A 17 4.39 -17.12 12.20
N GLU A 18 3.57 -18.02 11.65
CA GLU A 18 2.62 -17.67 10.57
C GLU A 18 1.65 -16.57 11.00
N TYR A 19 1.13 -16.66 12.24
CA TYR A 19 0.26 -15.64 12.80
C TYR A 19 0.97 -14.29 12.97
N GLU A 20 2.19 -14.28 13.49
CA GLU A 20 2.98 -13.05 13.65
C GLU A 20 3.32 -12.41 12.31
N VAL A 21 3.67 -13.22 11.29
CA VAL A 21 3.89 -12.74 9.92
C VAL A 21 2.62 -12.13 9.36
N ALA A 22 1.47 -12.81 9.45
CA ALA A 22 0.19 -12.29 8.98
C ALA A 22 -0.20 -10.98 9.70
N LYS A 23 0.06 -10.89 11.01
CA LYS A 23 -0.19 -9.68 11.80
C LYS A 23 0.69 -8.51 11.32
N GLU A 24 1.98 -8.73 11.10
CA GLU A 24 2.89 -7.68 10.62
C GLU A 24 2.53 -7.23 9.21
N GLN A 25 2.16 -8.16 8.35
CA GLN A 25 1.65 -7.92 7.00
C GLN A 25 0.41 -7.02 7.00
N CYS A 26 -0.62 -7.39 7.78
CA CYS A 26 -1.84 -6.57 7.94
C CYS A 26 -1.52 -5.19 8.53
N SER A 27 -0.59 -5.13 9.48
CA SER A 27 -0.18 -3.88 10.11
C SER A 27 0.57 -2.98 9.14
N ALA A 28 1.43 -3.52 8.28
CA ALA A 28 2.14 -2.77 7.25
C ALA A 28 1.18 -2.14 6.24
N LEU A 29 0.21 -2.92 5.75
CA LEU A 29 -0.81 -2.42 4.82
C LEU A 29 -1.66 -1.31 5.46
N GLY A 30 -2.11 -1.52 6.70
CA GLY A 30 -2.88 -0.53 7.45
C GLY A 30 -2.09 0.76 7.71
N ARG A 31 -0.79 0.67 8.00
CA ARG A 31 0.09 1.85 8.17
C ARG A 31 0.25 2.62 6.87
N ALA A 32 0.52 1.94 5.75
CA ALA A 32 0.68 2.59 4.45
C ALA A 32 -0.60 3.31 4.01
N GLY A 33 -1.77 2.67 4.16
CA GLY A 33 -3.06 3.29 3.83
C GLY A 33 -3.39 4.51 4.70
N ARG A 34 -3.11 4.43 6.01
CA ARG A 34 -3.31 5.58 6.93
C ARG A 34 -2.41 6.76 6.60
N GLU A 35 -1.15 6.51 6.22
CA GLU A 35 -0.23 7.58 5.86
C GLU A 35 -0.69 8.30 4.58
N LEU A 36 -1.09 7.54 3.54
CA LEU A 36 -1.66 8.14 2.32
C LEU A 36 -2.89 8.99 2.63
N HIS A 37 -3.81 8.47 3.46
CA HIS A 37 -5.01 9.21 3.86
C HIS A 37 -4.67 10.51 4.61
N LYS A 38 -3.72 10.47 5.53
CA LYS A 38 -3.26 11.64 6.28
C LYS A 38 -2.65 12.70 5.36
N LEU A 39 -1.84 12.30 4.39
CA LEU A 39 -1.24 13.22 3.42
C LEU A 39 -2.29 13.84 2.49
N LEU A 40 -3.33 13.10 2.10
CA LEU A 40 -4.45 13.64 1.33
C LEU A 40 -5.21 14.71 2.12
N GLN A 41 -5.50 14.43 3.39
CA GLN A 41 -6.13 15.42 4.28
C GLN A 41 -5.27 16.69 4.40
N LEU A 42 -3.95 16.54 4.54
CA LEU A 42 -3.03 17.67 4.61
C LEU A 42 -2.99 18.46 3.30
N PHE A 43 -2.95 17.77 2.16
CA PHE A 43 -2.99 18.39 0.84
C PHE A 43 -4.28 19.20 0.64
N ASP A 44 -5.44 18.61 0.96
CA ASP A 44 -6.72 19.30 0.82
C ASP A 44 -6.83 20.52 1.73
N ALA A 45 -6.37 20.40 2.98
CA ALA A 45 -6.37 21.50 3.93
C ALA A 45 -5.46 22.66 3.49
N ASP A 46 -4.24 22.35 3.01
CA ASP A 46 -3.29 23.36 2.57
C ASP A 46 -3.68 23.96 1.21
N ARG A 47 -4.26 23.16 0.31
CA ARG A 47 -4.82 23.63 -0.97
C ARG A 47 -5.89 24.69 -0.77
N GLN A 48 -6.78 24.50 0.22
CA GLN A 48 -7.79 25.51 0.58
C GLN A 48 -7.20 26.83 1.08
N GLN A 49 -5.96 26.80 1.57
CA GLN A 49 -5.21 27.98 2.04
C GLN A 49 -4.27 28.55 0.97
N GLY A 50 -4.21 27.94 -0.22
CA GLY A 50 -3.30 28.34 -1.29
C GLY A 50 -1.86 27.85 -1.10
N PHE A 51 -1.68 26.67 -0.49
CA PHE A 51 -0.38 26.02 -0.28
C PHE A 51 0.60 26.85 0.56
N GLN A 52 0.15 27.29 1.75
CA GLN A 52 0.95 28.11 2.66
C GLN A 52 1.95 27.29 3.48
N GLN A 53 1.64 26.02 3.78
CA GLN A 53 2.51 25.17 4.59
C GLN A 53 3.63 24.56 3.76
N PHE A 54 3.29 24.00 2.59
CA PHE A 54 4.27 23.46 1.66
C PHE A 54 3.88 23.79 0.22
N PRO A 55 4.86 23.97 -0.68
CA PRO A 55 4.58 24.09 -2.11
C PRO A 55 3.75 22.89 -2.61
N GLU A 56 2.82 23.14 -3.53
CA GLU A 56 1.98 22.11 -4.14
C GLU A 56 2.78 20.89 -4.62
N GLN A 57 3.89 21.14 -5.32
CA GLN A 57 4.76 20.09 -5.86
C GLN A 57 5.33 19.18 -4.77
N GLN A 58 5.62 19.71 -3.58
CA GLN A 58 6.11 18.92 -2.47
C GLN A 58 5.02 18.00 -1.92
N HIS A 59 3.76 18.46 -1.85
CA HIS A 59 2.64 17.60 -1.48
C HIS A 59 2.42 16.50 -2.52
N LEU A 60 2.42 16.84 -3.81
CA LEU A 60 2.24 15.88 -4.89
C LEU A 60 3.32 14.79 -4.87
N GLN A 61 4.58 15.17 -4.61
CA GLN A 61 5.67 14.22 -4.45
C GLN A 61 5.41 13.27 -3.27
N ARG A 62 5.08 13.81 -2.09
CA ARG A 62 4.80 13.00 -0.88
C ARG A 62 3.62 12.05 -1.07
N LEU A 63 2.56 12.53 -1.73
CA LEU A 63 1.40 11.70 -2.07
C LEU A 63 1.78 10.57 -3.04
N THR A 64 2.60 10.87 -4.04
CA THR A 64 3.10 9.86 -5.00
C THR A 64 3.92 8.79 -4.30
N GLU A 65 4.86 9.19 -3.43
CA GLU A 65 5.68 8.26 -2.64
C GLU A 65 4.82 7.38 -1.72
N ALA A 66 3.84 7.96 -1.02
CA ALA A 66 2.94 7.21 -0.14
C ALA A 66 2.03 6.25 -0.91
N ALA A 67 1.52 6.66 -2.08
CA ALA A 67 0.72 5.79 -2.93
C ALA A 67 1.55 4.64 -3.51
N MET A 68 2.78 4.89 -3.97
CA MET A 68 3.71 3.82 -4.39
C MET A 68 4.02 2.86 -3.23
N ALA A 69 4.27 3.36 -2.03
CA ALA A 69 4.52 2.52 -0.87
C ALA A 69 3.33 1.60 -0.56
N LEU A 70 2.10 2.11 -0.69
CA LEU A 70 0.88 1.32 -0.56
C LEU A 70 0.76 0.27 -1.68
N MET A 71 1.05 0.62 -2.94
CA MET A 71 1.07 -0.34 -4.06
C MET A 71 2.06 -1.47 -3.80
N MET A 72 3.31 -1.14 -3.48
CA MET A 72 4.35 -2.15 -3.21
C MET A 72 3.99 -3.02 -2.00
N THR A 73 3.41 -2.44 -0.95
CA THR A 73 2.95 -3.21 0.20
C THR A 73 1.86 -4.20 -0.20
N ARG A 74 0.88 -3.77 -1.02
CA ARG A 74 -0.15 -4.66 -1.57
C ARG A 74 0.45 -5.79 -2.41
N GLU A 75 1.38 -5.47 -3.31
CA GLU A 75 2.07 -6.46 -4.16
C GLU A 75 2.83 -7.49 -3.32
N TYR A 76 3.56 -7.03 -2.30
CA TYR A 76 4.30 -7.91 -1.39
C TYR A 76 3.38 -8.88 -0.63
N LEU A 77 2.14 -8.47 -0.36
CA LEU A 77 1.11 -9.31 0.26
C LEU A 77 0.37 -10.22 -0.72
N GLY A 78 0.74 -10.19 -2.01
CA GLY A 78 0.13 -11.02 -3.04
C GLY A 78 -1.08 -10.40 -3.75
N PHE A 79 -1.42 -9.14 -3.45
CA PHE A 79 -2.41 -8.40 -4.24
C PHE A 79 -1.71 -7.81 -5.47
N GLN A 80 -1.71 -8.54 -6.59
CA GLN A 80 -0.96 -8.17 -7.80
C GLN A 80 -1.84 -7.60 -8.93
N HIS A 81 -3.16 -7.69 -8.79
CA HIS A 81 -4.09 -7.26 -9.83
C HIS A 81 -4.66 -5.88 -9.51
N GLU A 82 -4.70 -5.03 -10.54
CA GLU A 82 -5.43 -3.75 -10.53
C GLU A 82 -5.04 -2.79 -9.39
N ASN A 83 -3.81 -2.87 -8.86
CA ASN A 83 -3.41 -2.06 -7.70
C ASN A 83 -3.57 -0.55 -7.93
N LEU A 84 -3.18 -0.04 -9.10
CA LEU A 84 -3.37 1.37 -9.42
C LEU A 84 -4.85 1.74 -9.46
N ALA A 85 -5.68 0.92 -10.13
CA ALA A 85 -7.11 1.17 -10.24
C ALA A 85 -7.78 1.15 -8.86
N TRP A 86 -7.42 0.17 -8.02
CA TRP A 86 -7.91 0.09 -6.65
C TRP A 86 -7.49 1.31 -5.83
N ILE A 87 -6.24 1.76 -5.89
CA ILE A 87 -5.81 2.95 -5.14
C ILE A 87 -6.53 4.20 -5.63
N VAL A 88 -6.66 4.41 -6.95
CA VAL A 88 -7.37 5.57 -7.50
C VAL A 88 -8.85 5.55 -7.14
N GLN A 89 -9.47 4.38 -7.05
CA GLN A 89 -10.86 4.23 -6.63
C GLN A 89 -11.06 4.46 -5.13
N GLU A 90 -10.16 3.94 -4.29
CA GLU A 90 -10.27 3.99 -2.83
C GLU A 90 -9.81 5.34 -2.26
N PHE A 91 -8.80 5.93 -2.88
CA PHE A 91 -8.21 7.20 -2.48
C PHE A 91 -8.45 8.21 -3.60
N ASN A 92 -9.15 9.30 -3.29
CA ASN A 92 -9.43 10.40 -4.22
C ASN A 92 -8.14 11.18 -4.54
N LEU A 93 -7.23 10.56 -5.31
CA LEU A 93 -5.91 11.07 -5.60
C LEU A 93 -6.00 12.28 -6.56
N PRO A 94 -5.14 13.31 -6.37
CA PRO A 94 -4.95 14.33 -7.39
C PRO A 94 -4.49 13.71 -8.72
N GLU A 95 -4.98 14.22 -9.84
CA GLU A 95 -4.69 13.69 -11.18
C GLU A 95 -3.18 13.58 -11.46
N ALA A 96 -2.40 14.57 -11.03
CA ALA A 96 -0.95 14.56 -11.17
C ALA A 96 -0.27 13.39 -10.43
N VAL A 97 -0.82 12.95 -9.30
CA VAL A 97 -0.33 11.79 -8.55
C VAL A 97 -0.66 10.50 -9.29
N ALA A 98 -1.91 10.36 -9.76
CA ALA A 98 -2.33 9.19 -10.53
C ALA A 98 -1.51 9.03 -11.82
N ALA A 99 -1.23 10.13 -12.53
CA ALA A 99 -0.37 10.14 -13.71
C ALA A 99 1.08 9.74 -13.38
N GLY A 100 1.64 10.23 -12.27
CA GLY A 100 2.98 9.85 -11.81
C GLY A 100 3.11 8.36 -11.53
N LEU A 101 2.08 7.74 -10.95
CA LEU A 101 2.04 6.30 -10.68
C LEU A 101 1.91 5.45 -11.96
N ASP A 102 1.26 5.96 -13.00
CA ASP A 102 1.11 5.26 -14.28
C ASP A 102 2.44 5.17 -15.04
N ILE A 103 3.25 6.23 -15.00
CA ILE A 103 4.57 6.31 -15.63
C ILE A 103 5.59 5.42 -14.89
N ALA A 104 5.45 5.27 -13.57
CA ALA A 104 6.35 4.46 -12.75
C ALA A 104 6.15 2.94 -12.88
N LYS A 105 5.18 2.48 -13.70
CA LYS A 105 5.00 1.05 -13.96
C LYS A 105 6.21 0.49 -14.71
N PRO A 106 6.94 -0.50 -14.17
CA PRO A 106 7.99 -1.17 -14.92
C PRO A 106 7.39 -1.86 -16.16
N GLU A 107 8.09 -1.76 -17.30
CA GLU A 107 7.74 -2.48 -18.54
C GLU A 107 7.55 -3.98 -18.22
N GLY A 108 6.31 -4.46 -18.28
CA GLY A 108 5.93 -5.80 -17.78
C GLY A 108 4.61 -5.82 -17.02
N TYR A 109 4.07 -4.66 -16.64
CA TYR A 109 2.71 -4.50 -16.09
C TYR A 109 1.61 -4.72 -17.16
N LEU A 110 1.60 -5.90 -17.78
CA LEU A 110 0.52 -6.36 -18.66
C LEU A 110 -0.69 -6.75 -17.80
N GLY A 111 -1.34 -5.75 -17.21
CA GLY A 111 -2.76 -5.87 -16.90
C GLY A 111 -3.47 -6.05 -18.23
N ARG A 112 -3.97 -7.26 -18.50
CA ARG A 112 -4.79 -7.55 -19.68
C ARG A 112 -5.91 -6.52 -19.74
N SER A 113 -5.77 -5.53 -20.62
CA SER A 113 -6.88 -4.74 -21.12
C SER A 113 -7.66 -5.66 -22.06
N GLY A 114 -8.58 -6.43 -21.47
CA GLY A 114 -9.58 -7.18 -22.22
C GLY A 114 -10.59 -6.19 -22.77
N ARG A 115 -10.55 -6.01 -24.10
CA ARG A 115 -11.78 -5.69 -24.86
C ARG A 115 -12.69 -6.90 -24.86
#